data_AF-A0A6P0B187-F1
#
_entry.id   AF-A0A6P0B187-F1
#
_cell.length_a   1.000
_cell.length_b   1.000
_cell.length_c   1.000
_cell.angle_alpha   90.00
_cell.angle_beta   90.00
_cell.angle_gamma   90.00
#
_symmetry.space_group_name_H-M   'P 1'
#
loop_
_entity.id
_entity.type
_entity.pdbx_description
1 polymer ?
#
loop_
_entity_poly.entity_id
_entity_poly.type
_entity_poly.pdbx_seq_one_letter_code
_entity_poly.pdbx_strand_id
1 'polypeptide(L)' 'MFADAEASETAGEWHEILGDDVTLDSLESFQVLVSSTYMARFVAVDKYQTVNDDGRTDWSAVEYIKLTEISEI' A
#
# COMPACT_ATOMS: atom_id res chain seq x y z
N MET A 1 4.15 -12.86 8.01
CA MET A 1 4.58 -11.64 7.30
C MET A 1 3.50 -11.18 6.32
N PHE A 2 3.28 -11.81 5.17
CA PHE A 2 2.14 -11.44 4.30
C PHE A 2 0.78 -11.88 4.85
N ALA A 3 0.69 -13.07 5.45
CA ALA A 3 -0.54 -13.55 6.07
C ALA A 3 -1.02 -12.70 7.26
N ASP A 4 -0.09 -12.02 7.94
CA ASP A 4 -0.41 -11.09 9.03
C ASP A 4 -0.91 -9.74 8.48
N ALA A 5 -0.38 -9.32 7.33
CA ALA A 5 -0.90 -8.15 6.60
C ALA A 5 -2.29 -8.42 6.00
N GLU A 6 -2.55 -9.62 5.47
CA GLU A 6 -3.89 -10.01 4.97
C GLU A 6 -4.98 -9.97 6.05
N ALA A 7 -4.61 -10.05 7.33
CA ALA A 7 -5.51 -9.95 8.46
C ALA A 7 -5.71 -8.50 8.99
N SER A 8 -4.97 -7.54 8.45
CA SER A 8 -5.07 -6.13 8.84
C SER A 8 -6.29 -5.45 8.24
N GLU A 9 -6.82 -4.47 8.95
CA GLU A 9 -8.05 -3.75 8.56
C GLU A 9 -7.75 -2.58 7.61
N THR A 10 -6.51 -2.07 7.63
CA THR A 10 -6.09 -0.92 6.82
C THR A 10 -4.76 -1.13 6.10
N ALA A 11 -4.56 -0.43 4.98
CA ALA A 11 -3.28 -0.42 4.27
C ALA A 11 -2.16 0.28 5.05
N GLY A 12 -2.48 1.15 6.01
CA GLY A 12 -1.51 1.74 6.93
C GLY A 12 -0.85 0.70 7.83
N GLU A 13 -1.61 -0.27 8.32
CA GLU A 13 -1.08 -1.38 9.11
C GLU A 13 -0.16 -2.29 8.27
N TRP A 14 -0.41 -2.40 6.96
CA TRP A 14 0.49 -3.11 6.05
C TRP A 14 1.87 -2.44 6.00
N HIS A 15 1.91 -1.10 5.98
CA HIS A 15 3.16 -0.35 6.05
C HIS A 15 3.93 -0.65 7.35
N GLU A 16 3.25 -0.72 8.49
CA GLU A 16 3.89 -1.03 9.77
C GLU A 16 4.41 -2.48 9.84
N ILE A 17 3.67 -3.43 9.27
CA ILE A 17 4.03 -4.86 9.27
C ILE A 17 5.16 -5.17 8.28
N LEU A 18 5.14 -4.52 7.12
CA LEU A 18 6.09 -4.77 6.02
C LEU A 18 7.33 -3.85 6.09
N GLY A 19 7.27 -2.75 6.86
CA GLY A 19 8.43 -1.91 7.15
C GLY A 19 9.10 -1.34 5.90
N ASP A 20 10.42 -1.52 5.80
CA ASP A 20 11.26 -0.99 4.70
C ASP A 20 10.91 -1.56 3.32
N ASP A 21 10.11 -2.63 3.24
CA ASP A 21 9.67 -3.23 1.98
C ASP A 21 8.57 -2.41 1.29
N VAL A 22 8.14 -1.29 1.90
CA VAL A 22 7.05 -0.46 1.41
C VAL A 22 7.54 0.90 0.97
N THR A 23 7.20 1.28 -0.27
CA THR A 23 7.43 2.63 -0.78
C THR A 23 6.10 3.28 -1.14
N LEU A 24 5.85 4.46 -0.56
CA LEU A 24 4.73 5.33 -0.93
C LEU A 24 5.17 6.25 -2.05
N ASP A 25 4.66 6.02 -3.26
CA ASP A 25 4.93 6.93 -4.38
C ASP A 25 3.97 8.13 -4.35
N SER A 26 4.47 9.28 -4.84
CA SER A 26 3.73 10.53 -5.04
C SER A 26 2.44 10.41 -5.88
N LEU A 27 2.27 9.30 -6.60
CA LEU A 27 1.14 9.00 -7.49
C LEU A 27 0.03 8.17 -6.83
N GLU A 28 -0.25 8.36 -5.55
CA GLU A 28 -1.40 7.71 -4.87
C GLU A 28 -1.35 6.16 -4.93
N SER A 29 -0.14 5.60 -4.93
CA SER A 29 0.05 4.15 -4.98
C SER A 29 0.99 3.64 -3.90
N PHE A 30 0.61 2.51 -3.31
CA PHE A 30 1.32 1.77 -2.28
C PHE A 30 2.10 0.64 -2.95
N GLN A 31 3.43 0.62 -2.83
CA GLN A 31 4.27 -0.42 -3.41
C GLN A 31 4.85 -1.33 -2.34
N VAL A 32 4.90 -2.63 -2.61
CA VAL A 32 5.43 -3.64 -1.70
C VAL A 32 6.43 -4.53 -2.43
N LEU A 33 7.58 -4.76 -1.83
CA LEU A 33 8.52 -5.80 -2.27
C LEU A 33 7.98 -7.18 -1.88
N VAL A 34 7.69 -8.00 -2.89
CA VAL A 34 7.23 -9.40 -2.69
C VAL A 34 8.42 -10.35 -2.63
N SER A 35 9.56 -9.94 -3.19
CA SER A 35 10.87 -10.59 -3.06
C SER A 35 11.99 -9.60 -3.42
N SER A 36 13.25 -10.07 -3.42
CA SER A 36 14.41 -9.30 -3.93
C SER A 36 14.35 -8.97 -5.42
N THR A 37 13.32 -9.44 -6.14
CA THR A 37 13.24 -9.38 -7.60
C THR A 37 11.93 -8.77 -8.09
N TYR A 38 10.88 -8.77 -7.28
CA TYR A 38 9.55 -8.34 -7.71
C TYR A 38 8.96 -7.29 -6.78
N MET A 39 8.35 -6.27 -7.40
CA MET A 39 7.59 -5.23 -6.73
C MET A 39 6.12 -5.30 -7.16
N ALA A 40 5.22 -5.24 -6.19
CA ALA A 40 3.79 -5.18 -6.40
C ALA A 40 3.29 -3.75 -6.15
N ARG A 41 2.44 -3.24 -7.05
CA ARG A 41 1.85 -1.91 -6.94
C ARG A 41 0.36 -1.99 -6.67
N PHE A 42 -0.04 -1.38 -5.57
CA PHE A 42 -1.42 -1.26 -5.11
C PHE A 42 -1.91 0.17 -5.23
N VAL A 43 -3.20 0.32 -5.53
CA VAL A 43 -3.90 1.61 -5.49
C VAL A 43 -5.09 1.48 -4.56
N ALA A 44 -5.43 2.57 -3.87
CA ALA A 44 -6.66 2.61 -3.09
C ALA A 44 -7.87 2.50 -4.02
N VAL A 45 -8.81 1.61 -3.67
CA VAL A 45 -10.09 1.45 -4.36
C VAL A 45 -11.18 1.93 -3.44
N ASP A 46 -11.25 3.25 -3.26
CA ASP A 46 -12.37 3.86 -2.57
C ASP A 46 -12.79 5.16 -3.27
N LYS A 47 -14.08 5.48 -3.19
CA LYS A 47 -14.65 6.80 -3.45
C LYS A 47 -14.30 7.81 -2.36
N TYR A 48 -13.83 7.36 -1.20
CA TYR A 48 -13.46 8.19 -0.04
C TYR A 48 -11.95 8.16 0.23
N GLN A 49 -11.14 8.39 -0.80
CA GLN A 49 -9.72 8.69 -0.57
C GLN A 49 -9.62 9.90 0.35
N THR A 50 -9.37 9.64 1.62
CA THR A 50 -9.06 10.69 2.58
C THR A 50 -7.66 11.16 2.23
N VAL A 51 -7.53 12.45 1.96
CA VAL A 51 -6.23 13.08 1.78
C VAL A 51 -5.83 13.71 3.10
N ASN A 52 -4.56 13.54 3.48
CA ASN A 52 -4.00 14.21 4.64
C ASN A 52 -3.79 15.71 4.36
N ASP A 53 -3.32 16.45 5.36
CA ASP A 53 -3.09 17.89 5.25
C ASP A 53 -2.08 18.28 4.15
N ASP A 54 -1.24 17.34 3.71
CA ASP A 54 -0.28 17.51 2.61
C ASP A 54 -0.88 17.17 1.22
N GLY A 55 -2.18 16.88 1.16
CA GLY A 55 -2.88 16.53 -0.08
C GLY A 55 -2.52 15.15 -0.64
N ARG A 56 -1.94 14.27 0.17
CA ARG A 56 -1.59 12.89 -0.19
C ARG A 56 -2.59 11.91 0.39
N THR A 57 -2.75 10.74 -0.23
CA THR A 57 -3.59 9.66 0.29
C THR A 57 -3.18 9.29 1.71
N ASP A 58 -4.14 9.33 2.63
CA ASP A 58 -4.00 8.83 3.99
C ASP A 58 -4.26 7.32 4.01
N TRP A 59 -3.18 6.54 3.87
CA TRP A 59 -3.24 5.08 3.79
C TRP A 59 -3.71 4.42 5.09
N SER A 60 -3.62 5.11 6.23
CA SER A 60 -4.19 4.63 7.50
C SER A 60 -5.72 4.62 7.51
N ALA A 61 -6.36 5.29 6.56
CA ALA A 61 -7.81 5.28 6.36
C ALA A 61 -8.25 4.43 5.15
N VAL A 62 -7.32 3.80 4.42
CA VAL A 62 -7.63 3.00 3.22
C VAL A 62 -7.96 1.57 3.62
N GLU A 63 -9.24 1.20 3.52
CA GLU A 63 -9.75 -0.15 3.77
C GLU A 63 -9.65 -1.08 2.55
N TYR A 64 -9.72 -0.51 1.34
CA TYR A 64 -9.75 -1.29 0.10
C TYR A 64 -8.61 -0.90 -0.82
N ILE A 65 -7.81 -1.89 -1.21
CA ILE A 65 -6.74 -1.74 -2.19
C ILE A 65 -6.90 -2.72 -3.34
N LYS A 66 -6.38 -2.37 -4.51
CA LYS A 66 -6.30 -3.25 -5.67
C LYS A 66 -4.89 -3.33 -6.18
N LEU A 67 -4.42 -4.55 -6.37
CA LEU A 67 -3.20 -4.83 -7.11
C LEU A 67 -3.40 -4.44 -8.58
N THR A 68 -2.54 -3.56 -9.06
CA THR A 68 -2.58 -3.04 -10.44
C THR A 68 -1.45 -3.57 -11.30
N GLU A 69 -0.29 -3.85 -10.68
CA GLU A 69 0.90 -4.30 -11.38
C GLU A 69 1.76 -5.18 -10.47
N ILE A 70 2.43 -6.15 -11.09
CA ILE A 70 3.63 -6.81 -10.54
C ILE A 70 4.71 -6.66 -11.61
N SER A 71 5.85 -6.10 -11.24
CA SER A 71 6.98 -5.85 -12.14
C SER A 71 8.30 -6.33 -11.52
N GLU A 72 9.26 -6.69 -12.38
CA GLU A 72 10.64 -6.95 -11.95
C GLU A 72 11.33 -5.63 -11.58
N ILE A 73 12.15 -5.66 -10.53
CA ILE A 73 12.88 -4.50 -10.00
C ILE A 73 14.19 -4.28 -10.77
#